data_AF-A0A8E0MB05-F1
#
_entry.id   AF-A0A8E0MB05-F1
#
_cell.length_a   1.000
_cell.length_b   1.000
_cell.length_c   1.000
_cell.angle_alpha   90.00
_cell.angle_beta   90.00
_cell.angle_gamma   90.00
#
_symmetry.space_group_name_H-M   'P 1'
#
loop_
_entity.id
_entity.type
_entity.pdbx_description
1 polymer ?
#
loop_
_entity_poly.entity_id
_entity_poly.type
_entity_poly.pdbx_seq_one_letter_code
_entity_poly.pdbx_strand_id
1 'polypeptide(L)'
;MIDIDTRFNRQNFNATLLLFYLRYRPWQIWIIFPMGYAWLLFRFKRIDITTFQARYWQWLFKQPINESRWRRLGQRLVKKSHHKVKSDTWIVAPIPDKLLDWLLSGGRHIGLDLDEQGYPLPAARPLAEKITYLRTDSLVVSPHFYRQIVRGTQLQPVTKIYANRKFFTSFRQYRWHQCGLVTRNIVVLAVLAIITGVATIYMSSAAYDLKLTKMVFTSPTLLLLNFMPIFVIMLIAYALFNRMMLAVFVGQIPAIIVAMVNYFMLQYRDYPFDFADISLASEASNMGARYSYVPPAKYLFVIGSLLLLTVIITLFLKPVSARLNVRLVMVFLLLLGSAYGLSRYYLVDDHYVLANDDPWGPDADRYVVNGYMFAFIHSVKNDWLVPPDNYSADNAKEALNKYQYQSIPADKRINIITVQLEAFQDFSKWSDLDIDPSVYAGLHEVASEGMAGQLTTTIFGGGTIDTERKVLTGFSDMSPINGMTN
;
A
#
# COMPACT_ATOMS: atom_id res chain seq x y z
N MET A 1 12.02 -32.43 38.61
CA MET A 1 11.78 -32.43 37.15
C MET A 1 11.89 -30.98 36.68
N ILE A 2 12.98 -30.61 36.01
CA ILE A 2 13.17 -29.23 35.53
C ILE A 2 12.77 -29.23 34.06
N ASP A 3 11.75 -28.44 33.79
CA ASP A 3 11.02 -28.30 32.54
C ASP A 3 11.93 -27.89 31.37
N ILE A 4 11.77 -28.62 30.25
CA ILE A 4 12.51 -28.52 28.99
C ILE A 4 12.20 -27.19 28.26
N ASP A 5 11.17 -26.46 28.66
CA ASP A 5 10.78 -25.18 28.03
C ASP A 5 11.66 -23.98 28.38
N THR A 6 12.58 -24.09 29.35
CA THR A 6 13.50 -22.99 29.69
C THR A 6 14.71 -22.86 28.74
N ARG A 7 14.92 -23.80 27.80
CA ARG A 7 16.06 -23.78 26.86
C ARG A 7 15.83 -22.92 25.62
N PHE A 8 14.60 -22.80 25.12
CA PHE A 8 14.34 -22.07 23.86
C PHE A 8 14.37 -20.54 24.00
N ASN A 9 14.18 -20.00 25.21
CA ASN A 9 14.31 -18.56 25.45
C ASN A 9 15.77 -18.08 25.65
N ARG A 10 16.70 -18.98 25.97
CA ARG A 10 18.11 -18.64 26.27
C ARG A 10 18.98 -18.45 25.02
N GLN A 11 18.72 -19.15 23.92
CA GLN A 11 19.49 -19.01 22.67
C GLN A 11 19.15 -17.69 21.93
N ASN A 12 17.90 -17.25 21.99
CA ASN A 12 17.47 -15.99 21.39
C ASN A 12 18.03 -14.74 22.11
N PHE A 13 18.26 -14.83 23.43
CA PHE A 13 18.85 -13.76 24.23
C PHE A 13 20.27 -13.41 23.75
N ASN A 14 21.11 -14.43 23.55
CA ASN A 14 22.51 -14.27 23.15
C ASN A 14 22.64 -13.72 21.73
N ALA A 15 21.81 -14.22 20.82
CA ALA A 15 21.75 -13.74 19.44
C ALA A 15 21.30 -12.27 19.38
N THR A 16 20.36 -11.86 20.23
CA THR A 16 19.84 -10.48 20.26
C THR A 16 20.87 -9.49 20.80
N LEU A 17 21.60 -9.85 21.86
CA LEU A 17 22.68 -9.01 22.41
C LEU A 17 23.85 -8.86 21.42
N LEU A 18 24.19 -9.95 20.74
CA LEU A 18 25.21 -9.98 19.70
C LEU A 18 24.81 -9.13 18.48
N LEU A 19 23.58 -9.28 17.98
CA LEU A 19 23.04 -8.47 16.88
C LEU A 19 22.98 -6.99 17.23
N PHE A 20 22.64 -6.65 18.48
CA PHE A 20 22.70 -5.28 18.99
C PHE A 20 24.14 -4.76 18.98
N TYR A 21 25.10 -5.53 19.50
CA TYR A 21 26.52 -5.15 19.51
C TYR A 21 27.07 -4.93 18.09
N LEU A 22 26.78 -5.86 17.18
CA LEU A 22 27.19 -5.80 15.77
C LEU A 22 26.52 -4.64 15.01
N ARG A 23 25.28 -4.28 15.34
CA ARG A 23 24.57 -3.13 14.75
C ARG A 23 25.25 -1.79 15.06
N TYR A 24 25.87 -1.66 16.23
CA TYR A 24 26.57 -0.43 16.63
C TYR A 24 28.09 -0.49 16.44
N ARG A 25 28.65 -1.69 16.20
CA ARG A 25 30.08 -1.92 15.92
C ARG A 25 30.28 -3.00 14.84
N PRO A 26 29.88 -2.72 13.58
CA PRO A 26 29.89 -3.73 12.51
C PRO A 26 31.30 -4.26 12.19
N TRP A 27 32.34 -3.46 12.42
CA TRP A 27 33.75 -3.86 12.23
C TRP A 27 34.24 -4.93 13.23
N GLN A 28 33.49 -5.24 14.28
CA GLN A 28 33.85 -6.26 15.25
C GLN A 28 33.17 -7.61 14.99
N ILE A 29 32.68 -7.85 13.77
CA ILE A 29 32.08 -9.13 13.35
C ILE A 29 32.99 -10.35 13.61
N TRP A 30 34.30 -10.14 13.69
CA TRP A 30 35.30 -11.14 14.05
C TRP A 30 35.07 -11.83 15.42
N ILE A 31 34.27 -11.25 16.32
CA ILE A 31 33.90 -11.83 17.62
C ILE A 31 33.04 -13.10 17.46
N ILE A 32 32.35 -13.25 16.33
CA ILE A 32 31.51 -14.43 16.05
C ILE A 32 32.37 -15.70 15.98
N PHE A 33 33.63 -15.62 15.50
CA PHE A 33 34.52 -16.78 15.34
C PHE A 33 34.91 -17.45 16.67
N PRO A 34 35.47 -16.75 17.69
CA PRO A 34 35.78 -17.37 18.98
C PRO A 34 34.53 -17.83 19.74
N MET A 35 33.38 -17.15 19.57
CA MET A 35 32.11 -17.60 20.15
C MET A 35 31.61 -18.90 19.49
N GLY A 36 31.71 -19.00 18.16
CA GLY A 36 31.41 -20.22 17.41
C GLY A 36 32.33 -21.38 17.82
N TYR A 37 33.63 -21.10 18.03
CA TYR A 37 34.60 -22.09 18.50
C TYR A 37 34.28 -22.60 19.91
N ALA A 38 33.97 -21.71 20.87
CA ALA A 38 33.54 -22.11 22.21
C ALA A 38 32.23 -22.92 22.18
N TRP A 39 31.30 -22.57 21.30
CA TRP A 39 30.05 -23.31 21.09
C TRP A 39 30.30 -24.71 20.54
N LEU A 40 31.19 -24.87 19.56
CA LEU A 40 31.59 -26.17 19.03
C LEU A 40 32.25 -27.02 20.13
N LEU A 41 33.17 -26.47 20.91
CA LEU A 41 33.81 -27.16 22.04
C LEU A 41 32.77 -27.66 23.06
N PHE A 42 31.76 -26.84 23.38
CA PHE A 42 30.68 -27.24 24.28
C PHE A 42 29.77 -28.32 23.65
N ARG A 43 29.41 -28.17 22.37
CA ARG A 43 28.56 -29.12 21.64
C ARG A 43 29.22 -30.50 21.52
N PHE A 44 30.54 -30.54 21.36
CA PHE A 44 31.34 -31.77 21.37
C PHE A 44 31.73 -32.26 22.77
N LYS A 45 31.13 -31.69 23.84
CA LYS A 45 31.41 -32.04 25.26
C LYS A 45 32.89 -31.95 25.66
N ARG A 46 33.69 -31.12 24.97
CA ARG A 46 35.11 -30.89 25.28
C ARG A 46 35.31 -29.91 26.43
N ILE A 47 34.29 -29.11 26.76
CA ILE A 47 34.27 -28.17 27.89
C ILE A 47 32.92 -28.27 28.61
N ASP A 48 32.91 -28.02 29.92
CA ASP A 48 31.70 -27.97 30.74
C ASP A 48 30.88 -26.68 30.48
N ILE A 49 29.63 -26.66 30.97
CA ILE A 49 28.72 -25.53 30.74
C ILE A 49 29.21 -24.23 31.41
N THR A 50 29.90 -24.36 32.54
CA THR A 50 30.53 -23.26 33.29
C THR A 50 31.70 -22.65 32.54
N THR A 51 32.62 -23.45 31.99
CA THR A 51 33.73 -22.96 31.16
C THR A 51 33.23 -22.47 29.81
N PHE A 52 32.20 -23.08 29.23
CA PHE A 52 31.53 -22.57 28.04
C PHE A 52 30.96 -21.17 28.29
N GLN A 53 30.17 -20.98 29.35
CA GLN A 53 29.61 -19.67 29.68
C GLN A 53 30.73 -18.66 30.01
N ALA A 54 31.75 -19.06 30.75
CA ALA A 54 32.89 -18.20 31.06
C ALA A 54 33.64 -17.76 29.78
N ARG A 55 33.90 -18.65 28.82
CA ARG A 55 34.60 -18.33 27.55
C ARG A 55 33.71 -17.58 26.56
N TYR A 56 32.45 -17.96 26.46
CA TYR A 56 31.46 -17.33 25.58
C TYR A 56 31.19 -15.88 26.00
N TRP A 57 31.27 -15.58 27.31
CA TRP A 57 31.01 -14.25 27.86
C TRP A 57 32.25 -13.50 28.39
N GLN A 58 33.41 -14.16 28.52
CA GLN A 58 34.66 -13.52 28.96
C GLN A 58 34.99 -12.27 28.15
N TRP A 59 34.60 -12.25 26.88
CA TRP A 59 34.82 -11.11 26.01
C TRP A 59 33.88 -9.91 26.32
N LEU A 60 32.64 -10.16 26.77
CA LEU A 60 31.74 -9.11 27.30
C LEU A 60 32.20 -8.64 28.70
N PHE A 61 32.81 -9.51 29.50
CA PHE A 61 33.24 -9.23 30.88
C PHE A 61 34.68 -8.72 31.03
N LYS A 62 35.60 -8.95 30.08
CA LYS A 62 36.96 -8.36 30.04
C LYS A 62 36.96 -6.82 29.88
N GLN A 63 35.77 -6.26 29.76
CA GLN A 63 35.51 -4.87 29.50
C GLN A 63 34.23 -4.54 30.28
N PRO A 64 34.25 -4.60 31.64
CA PRO A 64 33.08 -4.24 32.44
C PRO A 64 32.55 -2.90 31.94
N ILE A 65 31.22 -2.77 31.83
CA ILE A 65 30.61 -1.47 31.57
C ILE A 65 30.79 -0.67 32.87
N ASN A 66 32.00 -0.17 33.09
CA ASN A 66 32.30 0.71 34.20
C ASN A 66 31.48 2.00 34.06
N GLU A 67 31.38 2.78 35.14
CA GLU A 67 30.61 4.03 35.16
C GLU A 67 30.95 4.95 33.98
N SER A 68 32.23 4.99 33.58
CA SER A 68 32.71 5.75 32.42
C SER A 68 32.19 5.23 31.06
N ARG A 69 31.86 3.94 30.96
CA ARG A 69 31.29 3.30 29.76
C ARG A 69 29.78 3.37 29.73
N TRP A 70 29.11 3.32 30.89
CA TRP A 70 27.69 3.63 30.99
C TRP A 70 27.39 5.06 30.53
N ARG A 71 28.25 6.03 30.92
CA ARG A 71 28.18 7.41 30.41
C ARG A 71 28.40 7.48 28.88
N ARG A 72 29.25 6.60 28.31
CA ARG A 72 29.49 6.49 26.86
C ARG A 72 28.37 5.78 26.08
N LEU A 73 27.47 5.05 26.74
CA LEU A 73 26.24 4.53 26.12
C LEU A 73 25.21 5.65 25.90
N GLY A 74 25.44 6.85 26.41
CA GLY A 74 24.63 8.02 26.10
C GLY A 74 25.04 8.68 24.77
N GLN A 75 24.07 9.19 24.02
CA GLN A 75 24.36 10.02 22.86
C GLN A 75 24.57 11.46 23.34
N ARG A 76 25.75 12.04 23.07
CA ARG A 76 25.98 13.47 23.30
C ARG A 76 25.10 14.26 22.34
N LEU A 77 24.33 15.22 22.87
CA LEU A 77 23.60 16.17 22.04
C LEU A 77 24.60 17.06 21.31
N VAL A 78 24.89 16.77 20.04
CA VAL A 78 25.74 17.63 19.21
C VAL A 78 24.99 18.93 18.95
N LYS A 79 25.69 20.07 19.09
CA LYS A 79 25.22 21.44 18.80
C LYS A 79 24.67 21.53 17.36
N LYS A 80 23.40 21.17 17.17
CA LYS A 80 22.59 21.67 16.06
C LYS A 80 21.25 22.14 16.67
N SER A 81 21.23 23.45 16.91
CA SER A 81 20.11 24.28 17.38
C SER A 81 19.58 24.00 18.80
N HIS A 82 20.02 24.78 19.79
CA HIS A 82 19.15 25.64 20.63
C HIS A 82 19.91 26.21 21.84
N HIS A 83 19.66 27.47 22.15
CA HIS A 83 20.22 28.26 23.27
C HIS A 83 19.75 27.79 24.68
N LYS A 84 19.12 26.61 24.79
CA LYS A 84 18.42 26.14 26.02
C LYS A 84 19.05 24.90 26.68
N VAL A 85 20.20 24.43 26.19
CA VAL A 85 20.85 23.20 26.69
C VAL A 85 22.33 23.48 26.90
N LYS A 86 22.84 23.30 28.13
CA LYS A 86 24.29 23.35 28.40
C LYS A 86 24.97 22.23 27.60
N SER A 87 26.15 22.51 27.04
CA SER A 87 26.93 21.67 26.11
C SER A 87 27.29 20.25 26.59
N ASP A 88 26.97 19.94 27.85
CA ASP A 88 27.38 18.73 28.56
C ASP A 88 26.19 17.84 28.96
N THR A 89 25.02 18.03 28.33
CA THR A 89 23.83 17.22 28.62
C THR A 89 23.88 15.89 27.86
N TRP A 90 23.95 14.78 28.61
CA TRP A 90 23.95 13.41 28.08
C TRP A 90 22.53 12.84 28.05
N ILE A 91 22.14 12.17 26.95
CA ILE A 91 20.90 11.39 26.89
C ILE A 91 21.23 9.93 27.13
N VAL A 92 20.59 9.30 28.12
CA VAL A 92 20.67 7.84 28.27
C VAL A 92 19.96 7.17 27.09
N ALA A 93 20.71 6.41 26.29
CA ALA A 93 20.22 5.80 25.05
C ALA A 93 19.09 4.78 25.30
N PRO A 94 18.23 4.54 24.28
CA PRO A 94 17.20 3.50 24.36
C PRO A 94 17.84 2.11 24.47
N ILE A 95 17.58 1.42 25.59
CA ILE A 95 17.85 -0.01 25.76
C ILE A 95 16.66 -0.77 25.14
N PRO A 96 16.84 -1.82 24.32
CA PRO A 96 15.73 -2.53 23.68
C PRO A 96 14.66 -3.06 24.66
N ASP A 97 13.38 -2.98 24.29
CA ASP A 97 12.21 -3.33 25.12
C ASP A 97 12.36 -4.66 25.87
N LYS A 98 12.76 -5.73 25.16
CA LYS A 98 12.92 -7.09 25.75
C LYS A 98 14.07 -7.19 26.74
N LEU A 99 15.14 -6.43 26.51
CA LEU A 99 16.32 -6.44 27.39
C LEU A 99 16.00 -5.75 28.72
N LEU A 100 15.14 -4.75 28.63
CA LEU A 100 14.73 -3.97 29.78
C LEU A 100 13.57 -4.61 30.56
N ASP A 101 12.58 -5.21 29.88
CA ASP A 101 11.55 -6.02 30.53
C ASP A 101 12.22 -7.19 31.29
N TRP A 102 13.29 -7.77 30.78
CA TRP A 102 14.01 -8.87 31.45
C TRP A 102 14.92 -8.44 32.61
N LEU A 103 15.56 -7.26 32.53
CA LEU A 103 16.28 -6.65 33.66
C LEU A 103 15.36 -6.25 34.84
N LEU A 104 14.06 -6.06 34.58
CA LEU A 104 13.09 -5.49 35.52
C LEU A 104 12.01 -6.48 36.01
N SER A 105 11.70 -7.54 35.26
CA SER A 105 10.60 -8.48 35.54
C SER A 105 10.94 -9.58 36.53
N GLY A 106 11.50 -9.26 37.71
CA GLY A 106 11.59 -10.21 38.85
C GLY A 106 12.26 -11.57 38.60
N GLY A 107 12.78 -11.82 37.40
CA GLY A 107 13.48 -13.03 37.03
C GLY A 107 14.86 -12.96 37.64
N ARG A 108 15.09 -13.82 38.63
CA ARG A 108 16.39 -13.99 39.31
C ARG A 108 17.54 -13.84 38.33
N HIS A 109 18.32 -12.79 38.59
CA HIS A 109 19.65 -12.43 38.12
C HIS A 109 20.31 -13.40 37.14
N ILE A 110 20.76 -12.87 35.99
CA ILE A 110 21.86 -13.51 35.26
C ILE A 110 22.89 -12.46 34.87
N GLY A 111 23.64 -12.09 35.89
CA GLY A 111 24.96 -11.50 35.86
C GLY A 111 25.39 -11.57 37.31
N LEU A 112 26.40 -12.37 37.63
CA LEU A 112 27.04 -12.27 38.95
C LEU A 112 27.38 -10.80 39.13
N ASP A 113 26.92 -10.17 40.20
CA ASP A 113 27.41 -8.83 40.53
C ASP A 113 28.87 -9.04 40.86
N LEU A 114 29.78 -8.66 39.97
CA LEU A 114 31.21 -8.87 40.19
C LEU A 114 31.78 -7.64 40.90
N ASP A 115 32.64 -7.84 41.89
CA ASP A 115 33.43 -6.75 42.45
C ASP A 115 34.42 -6.18 41.41
N GLU A 116 35.17 -5.14 41.76
CA GLU A 116 36.14 -4.50 40.87
C GLU A 116 37.25 -5.45 40.37
N GLN A 117 37.39 -6.60 41.03
CA GLN A 117 38.35 -7.65 40.77
C GLN A 117 37.75 -8.85 40.01
N GLY A 118 36.43 -8.87 39.78
CA GLY A 118 35.76 -9.91 39.01
C GLY A 118 35.18 -11.05 39.84
N TYR A 119 34.98 -10.90 41.16
CA TYR A 119 34.42 -11.92 42.05
C TYR A 119 32.93 -11.72 42.35
N PRO A 120 32.15 -12.81 42.48
CA PRO A 120 30.70 -12.74 42.66
C PRO A 120 30.27 -12.22 44.04
N LEU A 121 29.43 -11.19 44.04
CA LEU A 121 28.79 -10.57 45.18
C LEU A 121 27.57 -11.40 45.64
N PRO A 122 27.30 -11.46 46.94
CA PRO A 122 26.36 -12.42 47.55
C PRO A 122 24.86 -12.14 47.29
N ALA A 123 24.49 -10.92 46.89
CA ALA A 123 23.12 -10.58 46.53
C ALA A 123 23.14 -9.57 45.38
N ALA A 124 22.38 -9.86 44.33
CA ALA A 124 22.38 -8.97 43.18
C ALA A 124 21.34 -7.86 43.36
N ARG A 125 21.76 -6.62 43.09
CA ARG A 125 20.94 -5.45 43.40
C ARG A 125 19.86 -5.21 42.33
N PRO A 126 18.66 -4.74 42.69
CA PRO A 126 17.66 -4.25 41.74
C PRO A 126 18.25 -3.15 40.84
N LEU A 127 17.83 -3.09 39.57
CA LEU A 127 18.30 -2.05 38.63
C LEU A 127 18.05 -0.63 39.17
N ALA A 128 17.00 -0.43 39.96
CA ALA A 128 16.71 0.85 40.63
C ALA A 128 17.80 1.28 41.63
N GLU A 129 18.37 0.34 42.39
CA GLU A 129 19.52 0.58 43.29
C GLU A 129 20.82 0.75 42.52
N LYS A 130 20.94 0.09 41.36
CA LYS A 130 22.10 0.24 40.48
C LYS A 130 22.14 1.60 39.78
N ILE A 131 21.04 2.36 39.73
CA ILE A 131 20.97 3.65 39.03
C ILE A 131 20.95 4.84 40.01
N THR A 132 20.89 4.58 41.32
CA THR A 132 20.82 5.61 42.38
C THR A 132 22.07 6.52 42.42
N TYR A 133 23.19 6.10 41.82
CA TYR A 133 24.41 6.90 41.70
C TYR A 133 24.31 8.05 40.68
N LEU A 134 23.30 8.07 39.80
CA LEU A 134 23.07 9.17 38.87
C LEU A 134 22.64 10.43 39.65
N ARG A 135 23.62 11.19 40.16
CA ARG A 135 23.39 12.43 40.89
C ARG A 135 22.58 13.44 40.06
N THR A 136 21.61 14.01 40.75
CA THR A 136 20.39 14.67 40.29
C THR A 136 20.57 16.19 40.19
N ASP A 137 20.83 16.71 38.99
CA ASP A 137 20.55 18.12 38.65
C ASP A 137 19.80 18.29 37.30
N SER A 138 19.59 17.22 36.53
CA SER A 138 18.52 17.05 35.52
C SER A 138 18.82 15.83 34.65
N LEU A 139 18.28 14.66 35.01
CA LEU A 139 18.47 13.46 34.20
C LEU A 139 17.67 13.60 32.90
N VAL A 140 18.32 13.47 31.73
CA VAL A 140 17.64 13.51 30.42
C VAL A 140 17.63 12.11 29.82
N VAL A 141 16.43 11.59 29.53
CA VAL A 141 16.24 10.22 29.03
C VAL A 141 15.39 10.18 27.76
N SER A 142 15.52 9.10 27.01
CA SER A 142 14.58 8.81 25.92
C SER A 142 13.18 8.47 26.45
N PRO A 143 12.09 8.70 25.69
CA PRO A 143 10.73 8.39 26.14
C PRO A 143 10.53 6.91 26.50
N HIS A 144 11.24 6.05 25.79
CA HIS A 144 11.24 4.62 25.97
C HIS A 144 11.84 4.23 27.34
N PHE A 145 13.05 4.72 27.61
CA PHE A 145 13.74 4.53 28.90
C PHE A 145 12.93 5.11 30.07
N TYR A 146 12.29 6.26 29.89
CA TYR A 146 11.42 6.84 30.90
C TYR A 146 10.27 5.90 31.26
N ARG A 147 9.57 5.35 30.25
CA ARG A 147 8.38 4.55 30.46
C ARG A 147 8.66 3.26 31.21
N GLN A 148 9.80 2.63 30.94
CA GLN A 148 10.09 1.30 31.49
C GLN A 148 10.96 1.35 32.76
N ILE A 149 11.92 2.28 32.89
CA ILE A 149 12.79 2.35 34.10
C ILE A 149 12.34 3.44 35.06
N VAL A 150 12.13 4.65 34.56
CA VAL A 150 11.95 5.83 35.43
C VAL A 150 10.53 5.89 35.99
N ARG A 151 9.55 5.42 35.23
CA ARG A 151 8.14 5.44 35.62
C ARG A 151 7.92 4.56 36.86
N GLY A 152 7.44 5.17 37.95
CA GLY A 152 7.20 4.46 39.21
C GLY A 152 8.43 4.33 40.11
N THR A 153 9.54 5.00 39.79
CA THR A 153 10.71 5.11 40.67
C THR A 153 10.85 6.52 41.24
N GLN A 154 11.66 6.68 42.29
CA GLN A 154 11.93 7.98 42.94
C GLN A 154 12.61 9.00 42.01
N LEU A 155 13.13 8.57 40.84
CA LEU A 155 13.77 9.43 39.85
C LEU A 155 12.78 10.17 38.93
N GLN A 156 11.49 9.83 38.98
CA GLN A 156 10.44 10.42 38.14
C GLN A 156 10.36 11.96 38.18
N PRO A 157 10.38 12.65 39.34
CA PRO A 157 10.22 14.11 39.40
C PRO A 157 11.44 14.88 38.88
N VAL A 158 12.63 14.26 38.87
CA VAL A 158 13.89 14.91 38.48
C VAL A 158 14.27 14.64 37.01
N THR A 159 13.53 13.77 36.33
CA THR A 159 13.85 13.31 34.98
C THR A 159 13.09 14.08 33.90
N LYS A 160 13.81 14.58 32.89
CA LYS A 160 13.27 15.17 31.66
C LYS A 160 13.34 14.18 30.50
N ILE A 161 12.29 14.10 29.70
CA ILE A 161 12.25 13.29 28.48
C ILE A 161 12.70 14.15 27.31
N TYR A 162 13.65 13.69 26.51
CA TYR A 162 14.02 14.35 25.25
C TYR A 162 13.55 13.55 24.04
N ALA A 163 12.70 14.16 23.21
CA ALA A 163 12.25 13.61 21.94
C ALA A 163 11.83 14.71 20.97
N ASN A 164 11.93 14.47 19.66
CA ASN A 164 11.47 15.39 18.62
C ASN A 164 12.02 16.83 18.76
N ARG A 165 13.27 16.92 19.25
CA ARG A 165 13.99 18.16 19.58
C ARG A 165 13.31 19.02 20.66
N LYS A 166 12.51 18.42 21.54
CA LYS A 166 11.86 19.08 22.68
C LYS A 166 12.11 18.29 23.97
N PHE A 167 12.12 19.02 25.09
CA PHE A 167 12.13 18.44 26.43
C PHE A 167 10.71 18.39 26.98
N PHE A 168 10.37 17.31 27.68
CA PHE A 168 9.10 17.12 28.36
C PHE A 168 9.35 16.81 29.83
N THR A 169 8.56 17.40 30.72
CA THR A 169 8.67 17.17 32.17
C THR A 169 7.84 15.97 32.63
N SER A 170 6.87 15.55 31.83
CA SER A 170 6.05 14.36 32.12
C SER A 170 5.80 13.51 30.89
N PHE A 171 5.58 12.20 31.11
CA PHE A 171 5.20 11.29 30.03
C PHE A 171 3.83 11.62 29.43
N ARG A 172 2.92 12.20 30.21
CA ARG A 172 1.60 12.67 29.72
C ARG A 172 1.79 13.77 28.67
N GLN A 173 2.66 14.75 28.92
CA GLN A 173 2.99 15.79 27.94
C GLN A 173 3.62 15.21 26.67
N TYR A 174 4.53 14.23 26.80
CA TYR A 174 5.10 13.53 25.66
C TYR A 174 4.03 12.80 24.82
N ARG A 175 3.08 12.10 25.47
CA ARG A 175 1.98 11.41 24.77
C ARG A 175 1.08 12.38 24.01
N TRP A 176 0.65 13.48 24.65
CA TRP A 176 -0.13 14.52 23.97
C TRP A 176 0.62 15.12 22.78
N HIS A 177 1.93 15.33 22.91
CA HIS A 177 2.75 15.78 21.79
C HIS A 177 2.80 14.75 20.64
N GLN A 178 2.94 13.46 20.93
CA GLN A 178 2.89 12.41 19.90
C GLN A 178 1.50 12.35 19.24
N CYS A 179 0.41 12.43 20.01
CA CYS A 179 -0.94 12.49 19.46
C CYS A 179 -1.10 13.68 18.51
N GLY A 180 -0.67 14.88 18.91
CA GLY A 180 -0.71 16.06 18.04
C GLY A 180 0.11 15.90 16.76
N LEU A 181 1.25 15.21 16.80
CA LEU A 181 2.04 14.91 15.60
C LEU A 181 1.37 13.89 14.68
N VAL A 182 0.70 12.87 15.24
CA VAL A 182 -0.10 11.90 14.47
C VAL A 182 -1.26 12.61 13.79
N THR A 183 -2.05 13.39 14.54
CA THR A 183 -3.17 14.16 13.98
C THR A 183 -2.71 15.11 12.89
N ARG A 184 -1.62 15.86 13.12
CA ARG A 184 -1.00 16.71 12.09
C ARG A 184 -0.65 15.89 10.83
N ASN A 185 -0.01 14.73 10.99
CA ASN A 185 0.38 13.91 9.85
C ASN A 185 -0.84 13.39 9.09
N ILE A 186 -1.89 12.94 9.78
CA ILE A 186 -3.15 12.51 9.13
C ILE A 186 -3.78 13.68 8.35
N VAL A 187 -3.84 14.88 8.94
CA VAL A 187 -4.36 16.08 8.25
C VAL A 187 -3.51 16.42 7.03
N VAL A 188 -2.19 16.38 7.14
CA VAL A 188 -1.30 16.66 5.99
C VAL A 188 -1.47 15.59 4.90
N LEU A 189 -1.64 14.31 5.25
CA LEU A 189 -1.95 13.26 4.28
C LEU A 189 -3.28 13.52 3.59
N ALA A 190 -4.32 13.93 4.32
CA ALA A 190 -5.63 14.25 3.75
C ALA A 190 -5.54 15.42 2.78
N VAL A 191 -4.86 16.51 3.16
CA VAL A 191 -4.64 17.67 2.29
C VAL A 191 -3.85 17.28 1.03
N LEU A 192 -2.77 16.50 1.17
CA LEU A 192 -1.99 16.04 0.02
C LEU A 192 -2.77 15.08 -0.88
N ALA A 193 -3.61 14.21 -0.32
CA ALA A 193 -4.49 13.33 -1.08
C ALA A 193 -5.54 14.14 -1.85
N ILE A 194 -6.15 15.17 -1.24
CA ILE A 194 -7.08 16.08 -1.92
C ILE A 194 -6.38 16.83 -3.06
N ILE A 195 -5.22 17.43 -2.81
CA ILE A 195 -4.44 18.14 -3.85
C ILE A 195 -4.10 17.18 -5.00
N THR A 196 -3.68 15.96 -4.68
CA THR A 196 -3.38 14.92 -5.68
C THR A 196 -4.63 14.54 -6.45
N GLY A 197 -5.76 14.30 -5.78
CA GLY A 197 -7.04 13.94 -6.39
C GLY A 197 -7.53 15.03 -7.35
N VAL A 198 -7.54 16.30 -6.92
CA VAL A 198 -7.92 17.44 -7.77
C VAL A 198 -7.03 17.51 -9.02
N ALA A 199 -5.70 17.41 -8.85
CA ALA A 199 -4.77 17.48 -9.96
C ALA A 199 -4.94 16.30 -10.93
N THR A 200 -5.14 15.09 -10.42
CA THR A 200 -5.29 13.88 -11.23
C THR A 200 -6.63 13.81 -11.95
N ILE A 201 -7.74 14.24 -11.33
CA ILE A 201 -9.04 14.43 -12.01
C ILE A 201 -8.90 15.42 -13.17
N TYR A 202 -8.22 16.56 -12.94
CA TYR A 202 -7.98 17.52 -14.01
C TYR A 202 -7.12 16.91 -15.14
N MET A 203 -6.08 16.17 -14.80
CA MET A 203 -5.20 15.55 -15.79
C MET A 203 -5.89 14.45 -16.60
N SER A 204 -6.75 13.64 -15.97
CA SER A 204 -7.35 12.46 -16.57
C SER A 204 -8.37 12.76 -17.65
N SER A 205 -9.07 13.90 -17.57
CA SER A 205 -10.26 14.14 -18.42
C SER A 205 -10.43 15.58 -18.91
N ALA A 206 -9.72 16.59 -18.38
CA ALA A 206 -9.98 17.98 -18.77
C ALA A 206 -9.64 18.30 -20.23
N ALA A 207 -8.79 17.50 -20.87
CA ALA A 207 -8.48 17.61 -22.30
C ALA A 207 -9.55 16.96 -23.18
N TYR A 208 -10.35 16.04 -22.63
CA TYR A 208 -11.48 15.42 -23.28
C TYR A 208 -12.70 16.36 -23.21
N ASP A 209 -13.22 16.61 -22.00
CA ASP A 209 -14.29 17.58 -21.78
C ASP A 209 -14.16 18.24 -20.40
N LEU A 210 -13.88 19.55 -20.41
CA LEU A 210 -13.74 20.34 -19.19
C LEU A 210 -15.07 20.59 -18.46
N LYS A 211 -16.20 20.67 -19.18
CA LYS A 211 -17.53 20.85 -18.58
C LYS A 211 -17.93 19.60 -17.80
N LEU A 212 -17.78 18.41 -18.40
CA LEU A 212 -18.07 17.14 -17.72
C LEU A 212 -17.11 16.93 -16.53
N THR A 213 -15.82 17.21 -16.71
CA THR A 213 -14.83 17.12 -15.62
C THR A 213 -15.20 18.03 -14.44
N LYS A 214 -15.81 19.21 -14.68
CA LYS A 214 -16.25 20.12 -13.62
C LYS A 214 -17.40 19.54 -12.77
N MET A 215 -18.21 18.63 -13.30
CA MET A 215 -19.30 17.99 -12.56
C MET A 215 -18.79 17.15 -11.37
N VAL A 216 -17.58 16.58 -11.47
CA VAL A 216 -16.94 15.89 -10.33
C VAL A 216 -16.76 16.84 -9.14
N PHE A 217 -16.47 18.11 -9.40
CA PHE A 217 -16.22 19.11 -8.36
C PHE A 217 -17.49 19.76 -7.80
N THR A 218 -18.65 19.59 -8.44
CA THR A 218 -19.93 20.10 -7.93
C THR A 218 -20.56 19.14 -6.90
N SER A 219 -20.23 17.85 -6.97
CA SER A 219 -20.68 16.83 -6.01
C SER A 219 -19.61 16.53 -4.94
N PRO A 220 -19.86 16.87 -3.66
CA PRO A 220 -18.95 16.51 -2.58
C PRO A 220 -18.71 15.00 -2.46
N THR A 221 -19.74 14.20 -2.80
CA THR A 221 -19.67 12.74 -2.76
C THR A 221 -18.73 12.20 -3.82
N LEU A 222 -18.83 12.66 -5.07
CA LEU A 222 -17.94 12.24 -6.15
C LEU A 222 -16.50 12.67 -5.89
N LEU A 223 -16.31 13.89 -5.38
CA LEU A 223 -14.99 14.35 -4.96
C LEU A 223 -14.40 13.40 -3.90
N LEU A 224 -15.18 13.06 -2.87
CA LEU A 224 -14.78 12.12 -1.82
C LEU A 224 -14.39 10.75 -2.38
N LEU A 225 -15.22 10.18 -3.26
CA LEU A 225 -14.97 8.87 -3.87
C LEU A 225 -13.70 8.84 -4.72
N ASN A 226 -13.27 9.97 -5.30
CA ASN A 226 -12.05 10.02 -6.10
C ASN A 226 -10.78 10.17 -5.25
N PHE A 227 -10.76 10.98 -4.18
CA PHE A 227 -9.53 11.13 -3.37
C PHE A 227 -9.41 10.14 -2.21
N MET A 228 -10.52 9.56 -1.72
CA MET A 228 -10.51 8.62 -0.59
C MET A 228 -9.59 7.41 -0.81
N PRO A 229 -9.54 6.77 -2.01
CA PRO A 229 -8.62 5.67 -2.27
C PRO A 229 -7.16 6.10 -2.13
N ILE A 230 -6.82 7.27 -2.68
CA ILE A 230 -5.48 7.87 -2.58
C ILE A 230 -5.12 8.07 -1.10
N PHE A 231 -6.03 8.67 -0.32
CA PHE A 231 -5.83 8.92 1.10
C PHE A 231 -5.64 7.64 1.92
N VAL A 232 -6.46 6.61 1.67
CA VAL A 232 -6.38 5.32 2.35
C VAL A 232 -5.06 4.61 2.04
N ILE A 233 -4.64 4.59 0.77
CA ILE A 233 -3.33 4.03 0.37
C ILE A 233 -2.20 4.76 1.09
N MET A 234 -2.26 6.10 1.15
CA MET A 234 -1.29 6.89 1.90
C MET A 234 -1.28 6.55 3.40
N LEU A 235 -2.45 6.37 4.02
CA LEU A 235 -2.54 5.98 5.44
C LEU A 235 -1.96 4.60 5.71
N ILE A 236 -2.26 3.62 4.85
CA ILE A 236 -1.71 2.25 4.94
C ILE A 236 -0.18 2.32 4.80
N ALA A 237 0.33 3.01 3.77
CA ALA A 237 1.76 3.17 3.56
C ALA A 237 2.43 3.93 4.72
N TYR A 238 1.77 4.95 5.29
CA TYR A 238 2.26 5.65 6.47
C TYR A 238 2.32 4.73 7.69
N ALA A 239 1.31 3.89 7.89
CA ALA A 239 1.32 2.90 8.94
C ALA A 239 2.42 1.84 8.72
N LEU A 240 2.69 1.38 7.49
CA LEU A 240 3.70 0.37 7.17
C LEU A 240 5.16 0.88 7.22
N PHE A 241 5.42 2.11 6.77
CA PHE A 241 6.78 2.66 6.67
C PHE A 241 7.12 3.66 7.78
N ASN A 242 6.12 4.28 8.43
CA ASN A 242 6.28 5.39 9.37
C ASN A 242 7.12 6.55 8.79
N ARG A 243 7.06 6.72 7.46
CA ARG A 243 7.76 7.76 6.71
C ARG A 243 6.74 8.47 5.84
N MET A 244 6.54 9.76 6.12
CA MET A 244 5.53 10.57 5.44
C MET A 244 5.80 10.67 3.94
N MET A 245 7.05 10.92 3.55
CA MET A 245 7.44 11.05 2.14
C MET A 245 7.13 9.78 1.34
N LEU A 246 7.51 8.60 1.86
CA LEU A 246 7.19 7.33 1.22
C LEU A 246 5.69 7.10 1.16
N ALA A 247 4.97 7.41 2.23
CA ALA A 247 3.52 7.24 2.28
C ALA A 247 2.80 8.05 1.19
N VAL A 248 3.19 9.32 1.05
CA VAL A 248 2.62 10.21 0.03
C VAL A 248 2.99 9.72 -1.37
N PHE A 249 4.25 9.35 -1.64
CA PHE A 249 4.63 8.84 -2.97
C PHE A 249 3.91 7.54 -3.35
N VAL A 250 3.72 6.62 -2.40
CA VAL A 250 2.99 5.35 -2.64
C VAL A 250 1.53 5.61 -2.99
N GLY A 251 0.90 6.69 -2.50
CA GLY A 251 -0.43 7.10 -2.95
C GLY A 251 -0.43 7.93 -4.23
N GLN A 252 0.50 8.87 -4.38
CA GLN A 252 0.57 9.82 -5.49
C GLN A 252 0.94 9.17 -6.82
N ILE A 253 1.98 8.34 -6.84
CA ILE A 253 2.51 7.80 -8.09
C ILE A 253 1.47 6.91 -8.80
N PRO A 254 0.83 5.93 -8.12
CA PRO A 254 -0.22 5.14 -8.77
C PRO A 254 -1.39 6.00 -9.25
N ALA A 255 -1.83 6.99 -8.47
CA ALA A 255 -2.92 7.88 -8.86
C ALA A 255 -2.59 8.68 -10.14
N ILE A 256 -1.34 9.15 -10.27
CA ILE A 256 -0.84 9.84 -11.47
C ILE A 256 -0.78 8.89 -12.66
N ILE A 257 -0.31 7.65 -12.47
CA ILE A 257 -0.23 6.64 -13.54
C ILE A 257 -1.63 6.34 -14.06
N VAL A 258 -2.57 6.00 -13.19
CA VAL A 258 -3.96 5.69 -13.57
C VAL A 258 -4.60 6.89 -14.29
N ALA A 259 -4.39 8.11 -13.79
CA ALA A 259 -4.89 9.32 -14.45
C ALA A 259 -4.29 9.54 -15.84
N MET A 260 -2.99 9.26 -16.01
CA MET A 260 -2.30 9.42 -17.29
C MET A 260 -2.71 8.36 -18.30
N VAL A 261 -2.86 7.10 -17.88
CA VAL A 261 -3.38 6.03 -18.73
C VAL A 261 -4.80 6.36 -19.16
N ASN A 262 -5.66 6.79 -18.23
CA ASN A 262 -7.01 7.24 -18.55
C ASN A 262 -7.03 8.40 -19.56
N TYR A 263 -6.14 9.38 -19.40
CA TYR A 263 -5.98 10.47 -20.36
C TYR A 263 -5.67 9.95 -21.77
N PHE A 264 -4.69 9.05 -21.92
CA PHE A 264 -4.35 8.51 -23.24
C PHE A 264 -5.45 7.62 -23.81
N MET A 265 -6.11 6.81 -22.98
CA MET A 265 -7.22 5.96 -23.42
C MET A 265 -8.38 6.82 -23.96
N LEU A 266 -8.77 7.87 -23.23
CA LEU A 266 -9.78 8.81 -23.70
C LEU A 266 -9.36 9.53 -24.99
N GLN A 267 -8.11 9.96 -25.12
CA GLN A 267 -7.65 10.70 -26.31
C GLN A 267 -7.56 9.85 -27.58
N TYR A 268 -7.23 8.56 -27.47
CA TYR A 268 -6.99 7.71 -28.64
C TYR A 268 -8.13 6.76 -28.97
N ARG A 269 -8.96 6.41 -27.98
CA ARG A 269 -10.01 5.39 -28.11
C ARG A 269 -11.40 5.89 -27.78
N ASP A 270 -11.54 7.14 -27.32
CA ASP A 270 -12.79 7.68 -26.75
C ASP A 270 -13.43 6.69 -25.74
N TYR A 271 -12.58 5.95 -25.03
CA TYR A 271 -12.97 4.96 -24.05
C TYR A 271 -12.09 5.11 -22.80
N PRO A 272 -12.66 5.08 -21.60
CA PRO A 272 -11.93 5.29 -20.36
C PRO A 272 -11.08 4.09 -19.98
N PHE A 273 -10.17 4.26 -19.01
CA PHE A 273 -9.34 3.17 -18.52
C PHE A 273 -10.09 2.32 -17.49
N ASP A 274 -10.24 1.04 -17.79
CA ASP A 274 -10.90 0.05 -16.94
C ASP A 274 -9.92 -0.88 -16.25
N PHE A 275 -10.39 -1.53 -15.18
CA PHE A 275 -9.63 -2.55 -14.48
C PHE A 275 -9.25 -3.71 -15.43
N ALA A 276 -10.16 -4.08 -16.31
CA ALA A 276 -9.98 -5.10 -17.34
C ALA A 276 -8.87 -4.77 -18.36
N ASP A 277 -8.50 -3.50 -18.53
CA ASP A 277 -7.42 -3.13 -19.45
C ASP A 277 -6.03 -3.47 -18.88
N ILE A 278 -5.91 -3.72 -17.56
CA ILE A 278 -4.63 -4.11 -16.94
C ILE A 278 -4.17 -5.47 -17.45
N SER A 279 -5.08 -6.44 -17.60
CA SER A 279 -4.75 -7.75 -18.16
C SER A 279 -4.38 -7.66 -19.65
N LEU A 280 -4.91 -6.68 -20.37
CA LEU A 280 -4.66 -6.45 -21.80
C LEU A 280 -3.45 -5.53 -22.07
N ALA A 281 -2.72 -5.13 -21.03
CA ALA A 281 -1.62 -4.18 -21.15
C ALA A 281 -0.47 -4.72 -22.01
N SER A 282 -0.25 -6.04 -22.02
CA SER A 282 0.79 -6.68 -22.83
C SER A 282 0.46 -6.60 -24.33
N GLU A 283 -0.78 -6.91 -24.68
CA GLU A 283 -1.32 -6.83 -26.04
C GLU A 283 -1.28 -5.38 -26.53
N ALA A 284 -1.71 -4.43 -25.69
CA ALA A 284 -1.65 -3.00 -25.99
C ALA A 284 -0.21 -2.50 -26.22
N SER A 285 0.76 -2.98 -25.44
CA SER A 285 2.17 -2.64 -25.62
C SER A 285 2.72 -3.11 -26.98
N ASN A 286 2.28 -4.25 -27.48
CA ASN A 286 2.70 -4.78 -28.80
C ASN A 286 2.15 -3.95 -29.96
N MET A 287 0.98 -3.32 -29.79
CA MET A 287 0.39 -2.40 -30.76
C MET A 287 0.91 -0.96 -30.60
N GLY A 288 1.34 -0.60 -29.39
CA GLY A 288 1.75 0.75 -28.98
C GLY A 288 2.99 1.31 -29.68
N ALA A 289 3.78 0.48 -30.39
CA ALA A 289 4.90 0.95 -31.21
C ALA A 289 4.49 1.92 -32.34
N ARG A 290 3.18 2.02 -32.64
CA ARG A 290 2.62 2.92 -33.67
C ARG A 290 2.12 4.27 -33.14
N TYR A 291 2.02 4.45 -31.81
CA TYR A 291 1.48 5.67 -31.20
C TYR A 291 2.55 6.42 -30.41
N SER A 292 2.56 7.76 -30.54
CA SER A 292 3.45 8.63 -29.77
C SER A 292 2.75 9.09 -28.49
N TYR A 293 3.00 8.40 -27.38
CA TYR A 293 2.44 8.71 -26.06
C TYR A 293 3.23 9.84 -25.38
N VAL A 294 3.16 11.06 -25.92
CA VAL A 294 3.82 12.23 -25.31
C VAL A 294 2.77 13.04 -24.54
N PRO A 295 2.83 13.07 -23.20
CA PRO A 295 1.88 13.86 -22.43
C PRO A 295 2.14 15.37 -22.64
N PRO A 296 1.10 16.21 -22.67
CA PRO A 296 1.25 17.66 -22.75
C PRO A 296 2.23 18.21 -21.69
N ALA A 297 3.11 19.13 -22.08
CA ALA A 297 4.13 19.70 -21.20
C ALA A 297 3.56 20.28 -19.89
N LYS A 298 2.34 20.84 -19.93
CA LYS A 298 1.60 21.31 -18.75
C LYS A 298 1.43 20.21 -17.68
N TYR A 299 1.19 18.97 -18.08
CA TYR A 299 1.01 17.85 -17.14
C TYR A 299 2.33 17.39 -16.54
N LEU A 300 3.43 17.45 -17.28
CA LEU A 300 4.77 17.22 -16.72
C LEU A 300 5.10 18.27 -15.64
N PHE A 301 4.72 19.53 -15.85
CA PHE A 301 4.87 20.58 -14.84
C PHE A 301 3.98 20.35 -13.61
N VAL A 302 2.72 19.94 -13.79
CA VAL A 302 1.82 19.57 -12.69
C VAL A 302 2.39 18.41 -11.88
N ILE A 303 2.85 17.33 -12.53
CA ILE A 303 3.50 16.20 -11.85
C ILE A 303 4.73 16.66 -11.08
N GLY A 304 5.64 17.41 -11.74
CA GLY A 304 6.86 17.92 -11.12
C GLY A 304 6.59 18.79 -9.90
N SER A 305 5.59 19.69 -9.99
CA SER A 305 5.19 20.56 -8.87
C SER A 305 4.57 19.79 -7.71
N LEU A 306 3.72 18.77 -7.98
CA LEU A 306 3.16 17.89 -6.95
C LEU A 306 4.26 17.13 -6.19
N LEU A 307 5.19 16.51 -6.92
CA LEU A 307 6.30 15.76 -6.32
C LEU A 307 7.22 16.69 -5.51
N LEU A 308 7.53 17.87 -6.04
CA LEU A 308 8.33 18.88 -5.33
C LEU A 308 7.64 19.36 -4.06
N LEU A 309 6.33 19.64 -4.12
CA LEU A 309 5.53 20.04 -2.97
C LEU A 309 5.57 18.97 -1.87
N THR A 310 5.44 17.69 -2.25
CA THR A 310 5.58 16.55 -1.32
C THR A 310 6.95 16.56 -0.65
N VAL A 311 8.03 16.77 -1.40
CA VAL A 311 9.39 16.85 -0.83
C VAL A 311 9.49 18.02 0.15
N ILE A 312 9.09 19.22 -0.26
CA ILE A 312 9.17 20.44 0.57
C ILE A 312 8.41 20.25 1.88
N ILE A 313 7.12 19.86 1.83
CA ILE A 313 6.28 19.72 3.02
C ILE A 313 6.87 18.66 3.96
N THR A 314 7.27 17.51 3.44
CA THR A 314 7.72 16.39 4.27
C THR A 314 9.08 16.62 4.93
N LEU A 315 9.94 17.49 4.38
CA LEU A 315 11.20 17.92 5.01
C LEU A 315 10.98 18.64 6.36
N PHE A 316 9.86 19.34 6.53
CA PHE A 316 9.54 20.07 7.76
C PHE A 316 8.79 19.22 8.80
N LEU A 317 8.37 18.00 8.45
CA LEU A 317 7.60 17.14 9.34
C LEU A 317 8.49 16.36 10.30
N LYS A 318 8.23 16.53 11.60
CA LYS A 318 8.89 15.76 12.65
C LYS A 318 8.41 14.29 12.64
N PRO A 319 9.32 13.32 12.85
CA PRO A 319 8.96 11.91 12.92
C PRO A 319 8.07 11.60 14.13
N VAL A 320 7.20 10.61 13.97
CA VAL A 320 6.35 10.07 15.03
C VAL A 320 6.96 8.76 15.52
N SER A 321 6.94 8.56 16.84
CA SER A 321 7.29 7.27 17.44
C SER A 321 6.02 6.47 17.67
N ALA A 322 5.75 5.51 16.80
CA ALA A 322 4.63 4.57 16.94
C ALA A 322 5.16 3.13 17.01
N ARG A 323 4.60 2.33 17.92
CA ARG A 323 4.94 0.91 18.08
C ARG A 323 4.49 0.12 16.85
N LEU A 324 5.26 -0.89 16.46
CA LEU A 324 4.93 -1.74 15.33
C LEU A 324 3.53 -2.37 15.48
N ASN A 325 3.19 -2.92 16.64
CA ASN A 325 1.89 -3.58 16.85
C ASN A 325 0.72 -2.61 16.65
N VAL A 326 0.82 -1.37 17.14
CA VAL A 326 -0.23 -0.35 16.93
C VAL A 326 -0.37 -0.03 15.44
N ARG A 327 0.76 0.04 14.73
CA ARG A 327 0.78 0.28 13.28
C ARG A 327 0.14 -0.86 12.50
N LEU A 328 0.42 -2.11 12.87
CA LEU A 328 -0.20 -3.29 12.25
C LEU A 328 -1.72 -3.35 12.51
N VAL A 329 -2.16 -3.02 13.73
CA VAL A 329 -3.60 -2.91 14.03
C VAL A 329 -4.26 -1.81 13.18
N MET A 330 -3.60 -0.65 13.01
CA MET A 330 -4.12 0.40 12.12
C MET A 330 -4.22 -0.07 10.66
N VAL A 331 -3.22 -0.79 10.14
CA VAL A 331 -3.28 -1.36 8.78
C VAL A 331 -4.46 -2.32 8.65
N PHE A 332 -4.63 -3.23 9.61
CA PHE A 332 -5.75 -4.17 9.60
C PHE A 332 -7.12 -3.45 9.60
N LEU A 333 -7.31 -2.45 10.46
CA LEU A 333 -8.54 -1.66 10.51
C LEU A 333 -8.77 -0.86 9.21
N LEU A 334 -7.71 -0.32 8.61
CA LEU A 334 -7.82 0.38 7.33
C LEU A 334 -8.24 -0.58 6.21
N LEU A 335 -7.67 -1.79 6.14
CA LEU A 335 -8.04 -2.81 5.16
C LEU A 335 -9.50 -3.25 5.32
N LEU A 336 -9.97 -3.47 6.55
CA LEU A 336 -11.38 -3.78 6.81
C LEU A 336 -12.29 -2.62 6.37
N GLY A 337 -11.92 -1.38 6.69
CA GLY A 337 -12.65 -0.19 6.26
C GLY A 337 -12.66 -0.03 4.74
N SER A 338 -11.56 -0.35 4.06
CA SER A 338 -11.46 -0.36 2.59
C SER A 338 -12.37 -1.41 1.97
N ALA A 339 -12.39 -2.64 2.49
CA ALA A 339 -13.26 -3.70 1.99
C ALA A 339 -14.73 -3.33 2.16
N TYR A 340 -15.10 -2.78 3.32
CA TYR A 340 -16.45 -2.25 3.55
C TYR A 340 -16.80 -1.13 2.56
N GLY A 341 -15.92 -0.13 2.41
CA GLY A 341 -16.10 0.98 1.49
C GLY A 341 -16.25 0.53 0.04
N LEU A 342 -15.42 -0.43 -0.39
CA LEU A 342 -15.49 -1.03 -1.73
C LEU A 342 -16.87 -1.63 -1.98
N SER A 343 -17.33 -2.51 -1.07
CA SER A 343 -18.63 -3.20 -1.21
C SER A 343 -19.86 -2.28 -1.14
N ARG A 344 -19.79 -1.17 -0.40
CA ARG A 344 -20.93 -0.29 -0.15
C ARG A 344 -21.05 0.89 -1.07
N TYR A 345 -19.92 1.39 -1.58
CA TYR A 345 -19.89 2.62 -2.38
C TYR A 345 -19.31 2.41 -3.76
N TYR A 346 -18.20 1.67 -3.89
CA TYR A 346 -17.50 1.58 -5.15
C TYR A 346 -18.10 0.55 -6.11
N LEU A 347 -18.61 -0.58 -5.61
CA LEU A 347 -19.16 -1.65 -6.46
C LEU A 347 -20.69 -1.55 -6.64
N VAL A 348 -21.32 -0.48 -6.18
CA VAL A 348 -22.78 -0.28 -6.20
C VAL A 348 -23.15 0.73 -7.29
N ASP A 349 -24.08 0.37 -8.17
CA ASP A 349 -24.53 1.19 -9.31
C ASP A 349 -25.20 2.51 -8.92
N ASP A 350 -25.92 2.55 -7.79
CA ASP A 350 -26.67 3.74 -7.32
C ASP A 350 -25.79 4.98 -7.11
N HIS A 351 -24.48 4.79 -6.93
CA HIS A 351 -23.52 5.88 -6.75
C HIS A 351 -22.87 6.35 -8.05
N TYR A 352 -23.13 5.65 -9.16
CA TYR A 352 -22.48 5.84 -10.44
C TYR A 352 -23.38 6.67 -11.39
N VAL A 353 -23.10 7.96 -11.46
CA VAL A 353 -23.94 9.00 -12.08
C VAL A 353 -23.97 8.85 -13.61
N LEU A 354 -25.13 9.06 -14.23
CA LEU A 354 -25.27 9.13 -15.69
C LEU A 354 -24.79 10.50 -16.20
N ALA A 355 -24.11 10.53 -17.34
CA ALA A 355 -23.79 11.80 -17.99
C ALA A 355 -25.07 12.36 -18.64
N ASN A 356 -25.41 13.60 -18.33
CA ASN A 356 -26.60 14.30 -18.86
C ASN A 356 -27.94 13.55 -18.69
N ASP A 357 -28.03 12.67 -17.67
CA ASP A 357 -29.18 11.75 -17.47
C ASP A 357 -29.51 10.89 -18.69
N ASP A 358 -28.52 10.65 -19.57
CA ASP A 358 -28.66 9.81 -20.76
C ASP A 358 -28.16 8.39 -20.46
N PRO A 359 -29.04 7.38 -20.36
CA PRO A 359 -28.64 5.99 -20.18
C PRO A 359 -27.92 5.40 -21.39
N TRP A 360 -28.04 6.05 -22.55
CA TRP A 360 -27.48 5.62 -23.84
C TRP A 360 -26.33 6.52 -24.30
N GLY A 361 -25.91 7.46 -23.46
CA GLY A 361 -24.79 8.35 -23.74
C GLY A 361 -23.46 7.60 -23.80
N PRO A 362 -22.41 8.21 -24.37
CA PRO A 362 -21.10 7.58 -24.48
C PRO A 362 -20.55 7.15 -23.11
N ASP A 363 -20.00 5.94 -23.02
CA ASP A 363 -19.39 5.43 -21.78
C ASP A 363 -18.29 6.37 -21.26
N ALA A 364 -17.50 6.96 -22.17
CA ALA A 364 -16.48 7.95 -21.81
C ALA A 364 -17.05 9.15 -21.05
N ASP A 365 -18.21 9.68 -21.46
CA ASP A 365 -18.85 10.79 -20.75
C ASP A 365 -19.24 10.38 -19.33
N ARG A 366 -19.81 9.18 -19.17
CA ARG A 366 -20.18 8.61 -17.87
C ARG A 366 -18.97 8.47 -16.94
N TYR A 367 -17.82 8.06 -17.46
CA TYR A 367 -16.59 7.97 -16.68
C TYR A 367 -16.06 9.34 -16.27
N VAL A 368 -16.11 10.31 -17.19
CA VAL A 368 -15.61 11.66 -16.93
C VAL A 368 -16.43 12.36 -15.84
N VAL A 369 -17.77 12.22 -15.85
CA VAL A 369 -18.62 12.85 -14.83
C VAL A 369 -18.47 12.22 -13.44
N ASN A 370 -18.13 10.93 -13.36
CA ASN A 370 -17.88 10.24 -12.09
C ASN A 370 -16.45 10.44 -11.56
N GLY A 371 -15.51 10.81 -12.45
CA GLY A 371 -14.11 10.98 -12.15
C GLY A 371 -13.33 9.66 -12.25
N TYR A 372 -12.09 9.78 -12.74
CA TYR A 372 -11.31 8.63 -13.19
C TYR A 372 -11.06 7.57 -12.11
N MET A 373 -10.81 7.95 -10.85
CA MET A 373 -10.44 7.00 -9.81
C MET A 373 -11.66 6.24 -9.31
N PHE A 374 -12.79 6.94 -9.14
CA PHE A 374 -14.04 6.27 -8.76
C PHE A 374 -14.48 5.33 -9.88
N ALA A 375 -14.49 5.79 -11.13
CA ALA A 375 -14.91 4.99 -12.27
C ALA A 375 -13.99 3.78 -12.51
N PHE A 376 -12.66 3.96 -12.41
CA PHE A 376 -11.70 2.86 -12.49
C PHE A 376 -11.94 1.79 -11.42
N ILE A 377 -12.16 2.17 -10.15
CA ILE A 377 -12.45 1.19 -9.10
C ILE A 377 -13.84 0.57 -9.28
N HIS A 378 -14.82 1.33 -9.79
CA HIS A 378 -16.16 0.83 -10.08
C HIS A 378 -16.14 -0.28 -11.15
N SER A 379 -15.27 -0.14 -12.17
CA SER A 379 -15.10 -1.13 -13.24
C SER A 379 -14.62 -2.50 -12.77
N VAL A 380 -14.09 -2.64 -11.54
CA VAL A 380 -13.60 -3.92 -10.99
C VAL A 380 -14.70 -4.99 -10.99
N LYS A 381 -15.96 -4.61 -10.75
CA LYS A 381 -17.07 -5.58 -10.75
C LYS A 381 -17.34 -6.17 -12.14
N ASN A 382 -17.01 -5.43 -13.20
CA ASN A 382 -17.26 -5.85 -14.58
C ASN A 382 -16.31 -6.98 -15.00
N ASP A 383 -15.19 -7.13 -14.29
CA ASP A 383 -14.19 -8.17 -14.56
C ASP A 383 -14.48 -9.50 -13.82
N TRP A 384 -15.48 -9.53 -12.94
CA TRP A 384 -15.83 -10.73 -12.21
C TRP A 384 -16.72 -11.62 -13.07
N LEU A 385 -16.12 -12.66 -13.65
CA LEU A 385 -16.87 -13.75 -14.25
C LEU A 385 -17.54 -14.57 -13.14
N VAL A 386 -18.74 -14.18 -12.75
CA VAL A 386 -19.54 -14.95 -11.78
C VAL A 386 -20.14 -16.13 -12.54
N PRO A 387 -19.84 -17.38 -12.15
CA PRO A 387 -20.46 -18.53 -12.78
C PRO A 387 -21.99 -18.44 -12.62
N PRO A 388 -22.78 -18.78 -13.65
CA PRO A 388 -24.22 -18.82 -13.54
C PRO A 388 -24.67 -19.70 -12.37
N ASP A 389 -25.83 -19.39 -11.79
CA ASP A 389 -26.42 -20.23 -10.75
C ASP A 389 -26.55 -21.68 -11.25
N ASN A 390 -26.10 -22.63 -10.43
CA ASN A 390 -26.06 -24.06 -10.74
C ASN A 390 -25.07 -24.49 -11.84
N TYR A 391 -24.09 -23.65 -12.19
CA TYR A 391 -22.99 -24.06 -13.08
C TYR A 391 -22.20 -25.25 -12.52
N SER A 392 -21.98 -26.26 -13.36
CA SER A 392 -21.08 -27.39 -13.11
C SER A 392 -20.22 -27.62 -14.35
N ALA A 393 -18.89 -27.63 -14.15
CA ALA A 393 -17.94 -27.88 -15.24
C ALA A 393 -18.14 -29.25 -15.88
N ASP A 394 -18.56 -30.26 -15.11
CA ASP A 394 -18.82 -31.60 -15.62
C ASP A 394 -20.09 -31.62 -16.48
N ASN A 395 -21.15 -30.96 -16.06
CA ASN A 395 -22.38 -30.83 -16.84
C ASN A 395 -22.14 -30.08 -18.15
N ALA A 396 -21.31 -29.03 -18.12
CA ALA A 396 -20.94 -28.27 -19.32
C ALA A 396 -20.14 -29.13 -20.31
N LYS A 397 -19.18 -29.92 -19.83
CA LYS A 397 -18.43 -30.87 -20.67
C LYS A 397 -19.33 -31.96 -21.24
N GLU A 398 -20.24 -32.51 -20.44
CA GLU A 398 -21.18 -33.52 -20.90
C GLU A 398 -22.11 -32.96 -21.97
N ALA A 399 -22.61 -31.72 -21.78
CA ALA A 399 -23.41 -31.03 -22.79
C ALA A 399 -22.63 -30.79 -24.09
N LEU A 400 -21.37 -30.35 -24.01
CA LEU A 400 -20.51 -30.15 -25.17
C LEU A 400 -20.26 -31.47 -25.92
N ASN A 401 -20.02 -32.56 -25.19
CA ASN A 401 -19.78 -33.89 -25.77
C ASN A 401 -21.00 -34.48 -26.51
N LYS A 402 -22.21 -33.94 -26.31
CA LYS A 402 -23.40 -34.31 -27.10
C LYS A 402 -23.31 -33.82 -28.55
N TYR A 403 -22.51 -32.78 -28.81
CA TYR A 403 -22.29 -32.26 -30.15
C TYR A 403 -21.09 -32.96 -30.78
N GLN A 404 -21.33 -33.65 -31.90
CA GLN A 404 -20.24 -34.18 -32.73
C GLN A 404 -19.94 -33.20 -33.84
N TYR A 405 -18.71 -32.70 -33.89
CA TYR A 405 -18.22 -31.93 -35.03
C TYR A 405 -18.15 -32.84 -36.26
N GLN A 406 -19.07 -32.63 -37.21
CA GLN A 406 -19.07 -33.31 -38.49
C GLN A 406 -18.46 -32.39 -39.54
N SER A 407 -17.50 -32.89 -40.32
CA SER A 407 -16.99 -32.16 -41.47
C SER A 407 -18.08 -32.05 -42.54
N ILE A 408 -18.21 -30.87 -43.14
CA ILE A 408 -19.10 -30.68 -44.30
C ILE A 408 -18.59 -31.56 -45.44
N PRO A 409 -19.44 -32.46 -46.00
CA PRO A 409 -19.09 -33.32 -47.14
C PRO A 409 -18.52 -32.49 -48.30
N ALA A 410 -17.51 -33.03 -49.00
CA ALA A 410 -16.78 -32.28 -50.02
C ALA A 410 -17.67 -31.72 -51.14
N ASP A 411 -18.71 -32.47 -51.50
CA ASP A 411 -19.75 -32.14 -52.48
C ASP A 411 -20.78 -31.11 -51.98
N LYS A 412 -20.80 -30.83 -50.67
CA LYS A 412 -21.72 -29.88 -50.03
C LYS A 412 -21.02 -28.64 -49.48
N ARG A 413 -19.73 -28.46 -49.78
CA ARG A 413 -18.98 -27.28 -49.34
C ARG A 413 -19.46 -26.05 -50.09
N ILE A 414 -19.66 -24.98 -49.35
CA ILE A 414 -20.01 -23.65 -49.86
C ILE A 414 -18.97 -22.64 -49.39
N ASN A 415 -18.82 -21.56 -50.16
CA ASN A 415 -18.13 -20.37 -49.67
C ASN A 415 -19.13 -19.54 -48.87
N ILE A 416 -18.74 -19.11 -47.67
CA ILE A 416 -19.53 -18.20 -46.85
C ILE A 416 -18.85 -16.83 -46.95
N ILE A 417 -19.61 -15.83 -47.40
CA ILE A 417 -19.15 -14.44 -47.46
C ILE A 417 -20.04 -13.64 -46.51
N THR A 418 -19.44 -13.04 -45.50
CA THR A 418 -20.11 -12.16 -44.55
C THR A 418 -19.71 -10.71 -44.84
N VAL A 419 -20.69 -9.83 -45.03
CA VAL A 419 -20.47 -8.39 -45.21
C VAL A 419 -21.13 -7.65 -44.05
N GLN A 420 -20.31 -7.08 -43.17
CA GLN A 420 -20.78 -6.24 -42.07
C GLN A 420 -20.66 -4.77 -42.49
N LEU A 421 -21.80 -4.07 -42.51
CA LEU A 421 -21.85 -2.65 -42.87
C LEU A 421 -21.72 -1.80 -41.60
N GLU A 422 -20.70 -0.95 -41.55
CA GLU A 422 -20.41 -0.07 -40.41
C GLU A 422 -21.53 0.96 -40.20
N ALA A 423 -22.04 1.06 -38.97
CA ALA A 423 -23.09 2.00 -38.56
C ALA A 423 -24.35 2.00 -39.45
N PHE A 424 -24.68 0.88 -40.09
CA PHE A 424 -25.76 0.81 -41.08
C PHE A 424 -27.12 0.48 -40.45
N GLN A 425 -28.12 1.33 -40.70
CA GLN A 425 -29.52 1.13 -40.33
C GLN A 425 -30.43 1.55 -41.49
N ASP A 426 -31.43 0.72 -41.80
CA ASP A 426 -32.47 1.07 -42.77
C ASP A 426 -33.51 1.97 -42.11
N PHE A 427 -33.40 3.28 -42.35
CA PHE A 427 -34.29 4.28 -41.80
C PHE A 427 -35.58 4.49 -42.61
N SER A 428 -35.67 3.94 -43.83
CA SER A 428 -36.88 4.06 -44.67
C SER A 428 -38.12 3.39 -44.07
N LYS A 429 -37.92 2.56 -43.04
CA LYS A 429 -38.96 1.85 -42.30
C LYS A 429 -39.79 2.76 -41.38
N TRP A 430 -39.31 3.96 -41.05
CA TRP A 430 -40.02 4.92 -40.21
C TRP A 430 -40.66 6.01 -41.06
N SER A 431 -42.00 6.02 -41.12
CA SER A 431 -42.79 6.99 -41.89
C SER A 431 -42.62 8.44 -41.44
N ASP A 432 -42.17 8.64 -40.19
CA ASP A 432 -42.01 9.96 -39.58
C ASP A 432 -40.69 10.65 -39.97
N LEU A 433 -39.78 9.92 -40.64
CA LEU A 433 -38.51 10.43 -41.14
C LEU A 433 -38.65 10.78 -42.63
N ASP A 434 -38.27 12.01 -42.99
CA ASP A 434 -38.21 12.45 -44.39
C ASP A 434 -36.91 11.94 -45.04
N ILE A 435 -36.95 10.69 -45.50
CA ILE A 435 -35.82 9.98 -46.10
C ILE A 435 -36.22 9.47 -47.47
N ASP A 436 -35.39 9.73 -48.47
CA ASP A 436 -35.54 9.16 -49.81
C ASP A 436 -35.33 7.63 -49.76
N PRO A 437 -36.38 6.81 -49.99
CA PRO A 437 -36.26 5.35 -49.90
C PRO A 437 -35.31 4.75 -50.94
N SER A 438 -35.00 5.48 -52.02
CA SER A 438 -34.11 5.00 -53.09
C SER A 438 -32.69 4.75 -52.59
N VAL A 439 -32.27 5.38 -51.48
CA VAL A 439 -30.97 5.15 -50.84
C VAL A 439 -30.82 3.71 -50.35
N TYR A 440 -31.93 3.03 -50.03
CA TYR A 440 -31.95 1.65 -49.56
C TYR A 440 -32.38 0.63 -50.63
N ALA A 441 -32.64 1.08 -51.87
CA ALA A 441 -33.18 0.22 -52.92
C ALA A 441 -32.32 -1.03 -53.18
N GLY A 442 -30.99 -0.88 -53.22
CA GLY A 442 -30.08 -2.02 -53.40
C GLY A 442 -30.11 -3.02 -52.24
N LEU A 443 -30.31 -2.56 -51.00
CA LEU A 443 -30.51 -3.46 -49.86
C LEU A 443 -31.82 -4.23 -49.99
N HIS A 444 -32.90 -3.56 -50.37
CA HIS A 444 -34.21 -4.19 -50.53
C HIS A 444 -34.23 -5.18 -51.70
N GLU A 445 -33.52 -4.88 -52.78
CA GLU A 445 -33.31 -5.80 -53.91
C GLU A 445 -32.60 -7.08 -53.45
N VAL A 446 -31.44 -6.96 -52.81
CA VAL A 446 -30.71 -8.12 -52.26
C VAL A 446 -31.55 -8.89 -51.23
N ALA A 447 -32.31 -8.20 -50.39
CA ALA A 447 -33.20 -8.82 -49.42
C ALA A 447 -34.33 -9.62 -50.09
N SER A 448 -34.78 -9.21 -51.28
CA SER A 448 -35.83 -9.91 -52.04
C SER A 448 -35.35 -11.19 -52.73
N GLU A 449 -34.05 -11.31 -52.99
CA GLU A 449 -33.43 -12.49 -53.62
C GLU A 449 -33.17 -13.64 -52.64
N GLY A 450 -33.31 -13.39 -51.33
CA GLY A 450 -32.92 -14.35 -50.30
C GLY A 450 -33.75 -14.29 -49.02
N MET A 451 -33.19 -14.85 -47.95
CA MET A 451 -33.78 -14.76 -46.61
C MET A 451 -33.36 -13.45 -45.95
N ALA A 452 -34.34 -12.61 -45.64
CA ALA A 452 -34.14 -11.35 -44.96
C ALA A 452 -34.96 -11.27 -43.67
N GLY A 453 -34.51 -10.46 -42.71
CA GLY A 453 -35.16 -10.31 -41.42
C GLY A 453 -34.73 -9.03 -40.70
N GLN A 454 -35.19 -8.88 -39.46
CA GLN A 454 -34.73 -7.81 -38.58
C GLN A 454 -33.71 -8.35 -37.60
N LEU A 455 -32.58 -7.66 -37.49
CA LEU A 455 -31.54 -7.94 -36.50
C LEU A 455 -31.55 -6.80 -35.48
N THR A 456 -31.60 -7.16 -34.20
CA THR A 456 -31.40 -6.22 -33.10
C THR A 456 -30.00 -6.42 -32.55
N THR A 457 -29.24 -5.34 -32.43
CA THR A 457 -27.92 -5.33 -31.81
C THR A 457 -28.02 -4.78 -30.39
N THR A 458 -27.04 -5.10 -29.55
CA THR A 458 -26.92 -4.56 -28.18
C THR A 458 -25.97 -3.37 -28.12
N ILE A 459 -25.64 -2.79 -29.26
CA ILE A 459 -24.69 -1.67 -29.39
C ILE A 459 -25.34 -0.50 -30.11
N PHE A 460 -24.92 0.72 -29.76
CA PHE A 460 -25.41 1.96 -30.37
C PHE A 460 -24.23 2.92 -30.58
N GLY A 461 -24.10 3.49 -31.78
CA GLY A 461 -23.10 4.51 -32.09
C GLY A 461 -21.62 4.06 -32.08
N GLY A 462 -21.33 2.82 -31.74
CA GLY A 462 -19.98 2.24 -31.71
C GLY A 462 -19.99 0.80 -31.19
N GLY A 463 -18.82 0.15 -31.17
CA GLY A 463 -18.68 -1.22 -30.66
C GLY A 463 -18.77 -2.31 -31.72
N THR A 464 -18.42 -2.05 -32.98
CA THR A 464 -18.42 -3.01 -34.11
C THR A 464 -17.78 -4.37 -33.80
N ILE A 465 -16.76 -4.38 -32.94
CA ILE A 465 -16.12 -5.60 -32.44
C ILE A 465 -17.10 -6.53 -31.70
N ASP A 466 -18.13 -5.97 -31.08
CA ASP A 466 -19.18 -6.71 -30.40
C ASP A 466 -19.98 -7.57 -31.39
N THR A 467 -20.54 -6.93 -32.41
CA THR A 467 -21.32 -7.60 -33.44
C THR A 467 -20.46 -8.56 -34.27
N GLU A 468 -19.21 -8.19 -34.58
CA GLU A 468 -18.26 -9.05 -35.30
C GLU A 468 -18.02 -10.37 -34.54
N ARG A 469 -17.71 -10.28 -33.24
CA ARG A 469 -17.45 -11.47 -32.42
C ARG A 469 -18.69 -12.34 -32.27
N LYS A 470 -19.88 -11.74 -32.12
CA LYS A 470 -21.14 -12.49 -32.04
C LYS A 470 -21.38 -13.31 -33.31
N VAL A 471 -21.12 -12.73 -34.49
CA VAL A 471 -21.20 -13.44 -35.78
C VAL A 471 -20.18 -14.57 -35.87
N LEU A 472 -18.92 -14.32 -35.49
CA LEU A 472 -17.84 -15.29 -35.62
C LEU A 472 -17.91 -16.45 -34.61
N THR A 473 -18.39 -16.19 -33.41
CA THR A 473 -18.36 -17.16 -32.30
C THR A 473 -19.72 -17.79 -32.00
N GLY A 474 -20.82 -17.16 -32.43
CA GLY A 474 -22.18 -17.60 -32.11
C GLY A 474 -22.61 -17.34 -30.67
N PHE A 475 -21.78 -16.68 -29.85
CA PHE A 475 -22.16 -16.27 -28.49
C PHE A 475 -22.99 -15.01 -28.53
N SER A 476 -24.12 -14.98 -27.81
CA SER A 476 -24.99 -13.80 -27.70
C SER A 476 -24.57 -12.82 -26.59
N ASP A 477 -23.87 -13.32 -25.57
CA ASP A 477 -23.34 -12.56 -24.44
C ASP A 477 -21.83 -12.77 -24.36
N MET A 478 -21.08 -11.68 -24.22
CA MET A 478 -19.64 -11.69 -24.33
C MET A 478 -18.99 -11.27 -23.03
N SER A 479 -18.47 -12.25 -22.32
CA SER A 479 -17.65 -12.00 -21.14
C SER A 479 -16.33 -11.28 -21.50
N PRO A 480 -15.75 -10.52 -20.55
CA PRO A 480 -14.41 -9.94 -20.71
C PRO A 480 -13.39 -11.03 -21.09
N ILE A 481 -12.41 -10.68 -21.92
CA ILE A 481 -11.35 -11.58 -22.43
C ILE A 481 -10.41 -12.08 -21.30
N ASN A 482 -10.64 -11.65 -20.06
CA ASN A 482 -9.69 -11.77 -18.95
C ASN A 482 -9.68 -13.14 -18.26
N GLY A 483 -10.52 -14.08 -18.69
CA GLY A 483 -10.55 -15.44 -18.19
C GLY A 483 -9.99 -16.43 -19.20
N MET A 484 -8.75 -16.88 -18.97
CA MET A 484 -8.13 -18.10 -19.50
C MET A 484 -8.90 -18.76 -20.65
N THR A 485 -8.69 -18.27 -21.88
CA THR A 485 -8.90 -19.11 -23.06
C THR A 485 -7.90 -20.25 -22.97
N ASN A 486 -8.39 -21.47 -22.72
CA ASN A 486 -7.60 -22.70 -22.75
C ASN A 486 -6.77 -22.81 -24.04
#